data_AF-A0A7S0SHQ1-F1
#
_entry.id   AF-A0A7S0SHQ1-F1
#
_cell.length_a   1.000
_cell.length_b   1.000
_cell.length_c   1.000
_cell.angle_alpha   90.00
_cell.angle_beta   90.00
_cell.angle_gamma   90.00
#
_symmetry.space_group_name_H-M   'P 1'
#
loop_
_entity.id
_entity.type
_entity.pdbx_description
1 polymer ?
#
loop_
_entity_poly.entity_id
_entity_poly.type
_entity_poly.pdbx_seq_one_letter_code
_entity_poly.pdbx_strand_id
1 'polypeptide(L)'
;SGGEGSGGDGGETGEGGGEVGKVPPPAESDRARLSILARATSAHVRLDPFPHIIVENALHANTYARLAASYPMYTDVVNVAKKQGKKLRPNTRVDIRAHMTLDAHGAA
;
A
#
# COMPACT_ATOMS: atom_id res chain seq x y z
N SER A 1 43.56 56.25 15.99
CA SER A 1 44.48 55.18 16.44
C SER A 1 43.70 53.89 16.53
N GLY A 2 44.24 52.81 15.97
CA GLY A 2 43.73 51.45 16.13
C GLY A 2 42.74 51.00 15.06
N GLY A 3 43.25 50.43 13.97
CA GLY A 3 42.52 49.51 13.12
C GLY A 3 43.20 48.15 13.19
N GLU A 4 42.41 47.08 13.27
CA GLU A 4 42.73 45.65 13.06
C GLU A 4 41.37 45.04 12.62
N GLY A 5 41.18 44.51 11.40
CA GLY A 5 41.86 43.35 10.80
C GLY A 5 41.13 42.08 11.27
N SER A 6 40.19 41.50 10.52
CA SER A 6 40.38 40.50 9.46
C SER A 6 39.94 39.10 9.91
N GLY A 7 39.25 38.35 9.05
CA GLY A 7 39.05 36.90 9.21
C GLY A 7 37.67 36.41 8.79
N GLY A 8 37.51 36.05 7.51
CA GLY A 8 36.39 35.23 7.04
C GLY A 8 36.71 33.73 7.12
N ASP A 9 35.66 32.93 7.20
CA ASP A 9 35.59 31.48 6.94
C ASP A 9 34.08 31.16 6.85
N GLY A 10 33.48 30.54 5.82
CA GLY A 10 33.97 29.44 5.00
C GLY A 10 33.36 28.13 5.53
N GLY A 11 32.19 27.71 5.03
CA GLY A 11 31.55 26.43 5.38
C GLY A 11 30.04 26.46 5.10
N GLU A 12 29.56 26.15 3.90
CA GLU A 12 29.43 24.83 3.26
C GLU A 12 28.14 24.08 3.70
N THR A 13 27.25 23.92 2.69
CA THR A 13 26.23 22.88 2.44
C THR A 13 25.37 22.40 3.61
N GLY A 14 24.04 22.45 3.51
CA GLY A 14 23.28 21.61 2.58
C GLY A 14 22.33 20.73 3.38
N GLU A 15 21.29 20.22 2.74
CA GLU A 15 20.34 19.23 3.27
C GLU A 15 19.26 19.75 4.23
N GLY A 16 18.44 20.67 3.73
CA GLY A 16 17.01 20.70 4.07
C GLY A 16 16.28 19.54 3.39
N GLY A 17 16.66 18.30 3.71
CA GLY A 17 15.93 17.11 3.29
C GLY A 17 14.57 17.11 4.00
N GLY A 18 13.53 17.48 3.27
CA GLY A 18 12.16 17.35 3.75
C GLY A 18 11.92 15.90 4.17
N GLU A 19 11.81 15.68 5.47
CA GLU A 19 11.39 14.41 6.03
C GLU A 19 10.05 14.07 5.40
N VAL A 20 10.08 13.10 4.48
CA VAL A 20 8.90 12.56 3.80
C VAL A 20 7.94 12.15 4.92
N GLY A 21 6.83 12.89 5.00
CA GLY A 21 5.97 12.95 6.18
C GLY A 21 5.79 11.59 6.83
N LYS A 22 6.32 11.44 8.05
CA LYS A 22 6.04 10.31 8.92
C LYS A 22 4.54 10.27 9.13
N VAL A 23 3.85 9.42 8.37
CA VAL A 23 2.41 9.22 8.50
C VAL A 23 2.17 8.89 9.98
N PRO A 24 1.42 9.74 10.72
CA PRO A 24 1.20 9.50 12.12
C PRO A 24 0.50 8.15 12.27
N PRO A 25 0.86 7.35 13.30
CA PRO A 25 0.20 6.08 13.51
C PRO A 25 -1.32 6.32 13.60
N PRO A 26 -2.15 5.48 12.97
CA PRO A 26 -3.59 5.64 13.01
C PRO A 26 -4.04 5.68 14.47
N ALA A 27 -4.98 6.58 14.78
CA ALA A 27 -5.54 6.70 16.12
C ALA A 27 -5.98 5.32 16.63
N GLU A 28 -5.90 5.07 17.93
CA GLU A 28 -6.19 3.75 18.52
C GLU A 28 -7.58 3.22 18.15
N SER A 29 -8.54 4.14 17.95
CA SER A 29 -9.87 3.86 17.41
C SER A 29 -9.86 3.27 16.00
N ASP A 30 -8.95 3.69 15.13
CA ASP A 30 -8.81 3.19 13.77
C ASP A 30 -8.07 1.86 13.75
N ARG A 31 -7.09 1.65 14.66
CA ARG A 31 -6.44 0.35 14.84
C ARG A 31 -7.43 -0.72 15.28
N ALA A 32 -8.33 -0.39 16.21
CA ALA A 32 -9.40 -1.28 16.63
C ALA A 32 -10.39 -1.57 15.49
N ARG A 33 -10.75 -0.56 14.68
CA ARG A 33 -11.64 -0.72 13.51
C ARG A 33 -11.03 -1.54 12.37
N LEU A 34 -9.71 -1.52 12.21
CA LEU A 34 -8.99 -2.24 11.15
C LEU A 34 -8.46 -3.61 11.62
N SER A 35 -8.61 -3.94 12.89
CA SER A 35 -8.15 -5.23 13.42
C SER A 35 -9.09 -6.36 12.98
N ILE A 36 -8.59 -7.22 12.09
CA ILE A 36 -9.30 -8.43 11.62
C ILE A 36 -9.59 -9.42 12.75
N LEU A 37 -8.81 -9.38 13.83
CA LEU A 37 -8.96 -10.27 14.98
C LEU A 37 -9.80 -9.66 16.10
N ALA A 38 -10.27 -8.42 15.96
CA ALA A 38 -11.07 -7.77 17.00
C ALA A 38 -12.35 -8.55 17.34
N ARG A 39 -12.85 -9.38 16.43
CA ARG A 39 -14.04 -10.21 16.58
C ARG A 39 -13.74 -11.71 16.73
N ALA A 40 -12.46 -12.08 16.78
CA ALA A 40 -12.06 -13.47 16.90
C ALA A 40 -12.43 -14.00 18.29
N THR A 41 -12.95 -15.22 18.33
CA THR A 41 -13.36 -15.94 19.54
C THR A 41 -12.94 -17.40 19.40
N SER A 42 -12.93 -18.16 20.50
CA SER A 42 -12.61 -19.59 20.48
C SER A 42 -13.52 -20.40 19.54
N ALA A 43 -14.77 -19.94 19.31
CA ALA A 43 -15.71 -20.57 18.37
C ALA A 43 -15.26 -20.50 16.90
N HIS A 44 -14.36 -19.58 16.55
CA HIS A 44 -13.80 -19.45 15.21
C HIS A 44 -12.62 -20.39 14.95
N VAL A 45 -12.10 -21.04 15.98
CA VAL A 45 -11.02 -22.01 15.87
C VAL A 45 -11.56 -23.31 15.27
N ARG A 46 -10.82 -23.85 14.30
CA ARG A 46 -11.05 -25.13 13.65
C ARG A 46 -9.80 -25.97 13.82
N LEU A 47 -9.95 -27.22 14.22
CA LEU A 47 -8.80 -28.11 14.49
C LEU A 47 -8.57 -29.12 13.36
N ASP A 48 -9.58 -29.38 12.56
CA ASP A 48 -9.56 -30.30 11.42
C ASP A 48 -9.76 -29.52 10.10
N PRO A 49 -9.02 -29.81 9.01
CA PRO A 49 -7.98 -30.85 8.87
C PRO A 49 -6.64 -30.49 9.55
N PHE A 50 -6.45 -29.24 9.95
CA PHE A 50 -5.34 -28.77 10.77
C PHE A 50 -5.78 -27.49 11.51
N PRO A 51 -5.09 -27.07 12.60
CA PRO A 51 -5.46 -25.88 13.34
C PRO A 51 -5.48 -24.59 12.49
N HIS A 52 -6.64 -23.96 12.37
CA HIS A 52 -6.82 -22.68 11.67
C HIS A 52 -7.96 -21.87 12.30
N ILE A 53 -8.07 -20.58 11.94
CA ILE A 53 -9.13 -19.68 12.40
C ILE A 53 -9.91 -19.19 11.17
N ILE A 54 -11.23 -19.26 11.24
CA ILE A 54 -12.13 -18.68 10.23
C ILE A 54 -12.88 -17.53 10.89
N VAL A 55 -12.54 -16.29 10.53
CA VAL A 55 -13.28 -15.09 10.97
C VAL A 55 -14.17 -14.63 9.83
N GLU A 56 -15.48 -14.83 9.99
CA GLU A 56 -16.46 -14.35 9.01
C GLU A 56 -16.59 -12.83 9.08
N ASN A 57 -16.76 -12.18 7.92
CA ASN A 57 -16.93 -10.72 7.82
C ASN A 57 -15.83 -9.94 8.57
N ALA A 58 -14.58 -10.37 8.39
CA ALA A 58 -13.40 -9.83 9.08
C ALA A 58 -13.17 -8.32 8.86
N LEU A 59 -13.73 -7.78 7.77
CA LEU A 59 -13.75 -6.35 7.48
C LEU A 59 -15.20 -5.86 7.42
N HIS A 60 -15.44 -4.63 7.88
CA HIS A 60 -16.72 -3.97 7.64
C HIS A 60 -17.00 -3.87 6.13
N ALA A 61 -18.26 -4.06 5.75
CA ALA A 61 -18.68 -4.13 4.34
C ALA A 61 -18.20 -2.93 3.51
N ASN A 62 -18.30 -1.71 4.05
CA ASN A 62 -17.82 -0.51 3.37
C ASN A 62 -16.30 -0.50 3.19
N THR A 63 -15.54 -0.87 4.23
CA THR A 63 -14.08 -0.98 4.15
C THR A 63 -13.66 -2.02 3.11
N TYR A 64 -14.31 -3.18 3.12
CA TYR A 64 -14.09 -4.22 2.12
C TYR A 64 -14.44 -3.72 0.71
N ALA A 65 -15.58 -3.05 0.52
CA ALA A 65 -15.99 -2.53 -0.79
C ALA A 65 -14.98 -1.52 -1.35
N ARG A 66 -14.49 -0.59 -0.51
CA ARG A 66 -13.44 0.36 -0.90
C ARG A 66 -12.13 -0.34 -1.27
N LEU A 67 -11.73 -1.34 -0.48
CA LEU A 67 -10.54 -2.13 -0.76
C LEU A 67 -10.68 -2.92 -2.06
N ALA A 68 -11.81 -3.60 -2.26
CA ALA A 68 -12.12 -4.35 -3.47
C ALA A 68 -12.10 -3.45 -4.72
N ALA A 69 -12.65 -2.24 -4.61
CA ALA A 69 -12.62 -1.23 -5.67
C ALA A 69 -11.23 -0.66 -5.97
N SER A 70 -10.24 -0.87 -5.10
CA SER A 70 -8.85 -0.44 -5.36
C SER A 70 -8.05 -1.47 -6.17
N TYR A 71 -8.55 -2.71 -6.30
CA TYR A 71 -7.90 -3.73 -7.10
C TYR A 71 -8.32 -3.60 -8.57
N PRO A 72 -7.37 -3.75 -9.51
CA PRO A 72 -7.69 -3.68 -10.92
C PRO A 72 -8.62 -4.82 -11.35
N MET A 73 -9.51 -4.52 -12.30
CA MET A 73 -10.37 -5.54 -12.88
C MET A 73 -9.56 -6.46 -13.79
N TYR A 74 -10.03 -7.69 -13.98
CA TYR A 74 -9.40 -8.64 -14.90
C TYR A 74 -9.21 -8.05 -16.31
N THR A 75 -10.18 -7.25 -16.78
CA THR A 75 -10.11 -6.54 -18.06
C THR A 75 -8.93 -5.58 -18.14
N ASP A 76 -8.60 -4.90 -17.04
CA ASP A 76 -7.50 -3.95 -16.97
C ASP A 76 -6.16 -4.68 -17.07
N VAL A 77 -6.03 -5.79 -16.33
CA VAL A 77 -4.87 -6.70 -16.38
C VAL A 77 -4.64 -7.22 -17.81
N VAL A 78 -5.70 -7.67 -18.48
CA VAL A 78 -5.62 -8.17 -19.87
C VAL A 78 -5.25 -7.05 -20.84
N ASN A 79 -5.84 -5.86 -20.68
CA ASN A 79 -5.57 -4.71 -21.55
C ASN A 79 -4.12 -4.23 -21.41
N VAL A 80 -3.61 -4.17 -20.18
CA VAL A 80 -2.20 -3.85 -19.91
C VAL A 80 -1.27 -4.87 -20.57
N ALA A 81 -1.57 -6.16 -20.45
CA ALA A 81 -0.77 -7.21 -21.10
C ALA A 81 -0.81 -7.13 -22.64
N LYS A 82 -1.96 -6.82 -23.23
CA LYS A 82 -2.10 -6.62 -24.69
C LYS A 82 -1.35 -5.37 -25.17
N LYS A 83 -1.39 -4.27 -24.43
CA LYS A 83 -0.65 -3.02 -24.73
C LYS A 83 0.87 -3.24 -24.76
N GLN A 84 1.39 -4.20 -23.99
CA GLN A 84 2.79 -4.64 -24.08
C GLN A 84 3.12 -5.45 -25.34
N GLY A 85 2.18 -5.62 -26.28
CA GLY A 85 2.37 -6.39 -27.50
C GLY A 85 2.40 -7.91 -27.29
N LYS A 86 2.01 -8.42 -26.11
CA LYS A 86 2.01 -9.86 -25.83
C LYS A 86 0.79 -10.53 -26.47
N LYS A 87 1.03 -11.55 -27.30
CA LYS A 87 -0.02 -12.46 -27.77
C LYS A 87 -0.46 -13.37 -26.62
N LEU A 88 -1.56 -13.01 -25.96
CA LEU A 88 -2.13 -13.79 -24.87
C LEU A 88 -2.81 -15.05 -25.42
N ARG A 89 -2.32 -16.23 -25.02
CA ARG A 89 -2.99 -17.52 -25.21
C ARG A 89 -3.55 -18.01 -23.87
N PRO A 90 -4.50 -18.96 -23.84
CA PRO A 90 -4.87 -19.64 -22.61
C PRO A 90 -3.62 -20.14 -21.86
N ASN A 91 -3.62 -20.04 -20.52
CA ASN A 91 -2.51 -20.43 -19.64
C ASN A 91 -1.18 -19.69 -19.88
N THR A 92 -1.20 -18.49 -20.47
CA THR A 92 0.00 -17.65 -20.59
C THR A 92 0.22 -16.87 -19.30
N ARG A 93 1.39 -17.03 -18.68
CA ARG A 93 1.81 -16.20 -17.55
C ARG A 93 2.27 -14.84 -18.05
N VAL A 94 1.81 -13.78 -17.40
CA VAL A 94 2.28 -12.41 -17.61
C VAL A 94 2.65 -11.78 -16.28
N ASP A 95 3.82 -11.16 -16.23
CA ASP A 95 4.21 -10.34 -15.09
C ASP A 95 3.78 -8.89 -15.35
N ILE A 96 2.88 -8.40 -14.50
CA ILE A 96 2.34 -7.04 -14.55
C ILE A 96 2.68 -6.38 -13.23
N ARG A 97 3.31 -5.20 -13.29
CA ARG A 97 3.64 -4.42 -12.09
C ARG A 97 2.41 -3.62 -11.66
N ALA A 98 2.25 -3.39 -10.37
CA ALA A 98 1.10 -2.68 -9.81
C ALA A 98 0.86 -1.30 -10.46
N HIS A 99 1.91 -0.52 -10.70
CA HIS A 99 1.78 0.79 -11.34
C HIS A 99 1.18 0.72 -12.75
N MET A 100 1.38 -0.38 -13.47
CA MET A 100 0.88 -0.54 -14.84
C MET A 100 -0.64 -0.70 -14.90
N THR A 101 -1.25 -1.14 -13.80
CA THR A 101 -2.71 -1.28 -13.71
C THR A 101 -3.39 -0.03 -13.15
N LEU A 102 -2.65 0.89 -12.52
CA LEU A 102 -3.21 2.13 -11.97
C LEU A 102 -3.75 3.05 -13.09
N ASP A 103 -2.97 3.21 -14.17
CA ASP A 103 -3.34 4.03 -15.33
C ASP A 103 -4.55 3.47 -16.09
N ALA A 104 -4.73 2.14 -16.07
CA ALA A 104 -5.83 1.46 -16.75
C ALA A 104 -7.12 1.48 -15.93
N HIS A 105 -7.01 1.53 -14.61
CA HIS A 105 -8.13 1.42 -13.68
C HIS A 105 -8.74 2.79 -13.30
N GLY A 106 -8.16 3.90 -13.76
CA GLY A 106 -8.68 5.25 -13.51
C GLY A 106 -8.54 5.69 -12.05
N ALA A 107 -7.54 5.19 -11.34
CA ALA A 107 -7.18 5.68 -10.01
C ALA A 107 -6.17 6.83 -10.17
N ALA A 108 -6.70 8.06 -10.29
CA ALA A 108 -5.97 9.31 -10.10
C ALA A 108 -6.13 9.78 -8.65
#